data_AF-A0A4S2EEZ8-F1
#
_entry.id   AF-A0A4S2EEZ8-F1
#
_cell.length_a   1.000
_cell.length_b   1.000
_cell.length_c   1.000
_cell.angle_alpha   90.00
_cell.angle_beta   90.00
_cell.angle_gamma   90.00
#
_symmetry.space_group_name_H-M   'P 1'
#
loop_
_entity.id
_entity.type
_entity.pdbx_description
1 polymer ?
#
loop_
_entity_poly.entity_id
_entity_poly.type
_entity_poly.pdbx_seq_one_letter_code
_entity_poly.pdbx_strand_id
1 'polypeptide(L)'
;MENKRKEEAGQGVTMQKEDFAALWKTIHLKVTDTYEVPPEILWVNGSTIGTLGNFSASTGKAKSKKTFNISAIVAAALKNDEVLKYSAYLP
;
A
#
# COMPACT_ATOMS: atom_id res chain seq x y z
N MET A 1 -36.48 6.30 -30.69
CA MET A 1 -36.25 6.88 -29.35
C MET A 1 -34.83 6.51 -28.94
N GLU A 2 -33.77 6.98 -29.58
CA GLU A 2 -33.24 8.34 -29.53
C GLU A 2 -33.47 9.02 -28.17
N ASN A 3 -32.48 8.93 -27.28
CA ASN A 3 -32.16 9.98 -26.32
C ASN A 3 -30.75 9.81 -25.74
N LYS A 4 -29.84 10.66 -26.24
CA LYS A 4 -28.79 11.40 -25.53
C LYS A 4 -27.87 10.63 -24.56
N ARG A 5 -26.78 10.08 -25.11
CA ARG A 5 -25.45 10.16 -24.47
C ARG A 5 -24.54 11.02 -25.36
N LYS A 6 -24.82 12.32 -25.39
CA LYS A 6 -23.88 13.31 -25.89
C LYS A 6 -23.36 14.10 -24.70
N GLU A 7 -22.04 14.21 -24.66
CA GLU A 7 -21.30 15.36 -24.10
C GLU A 7 -21.31 15.53 -22.58
N GLU A 8 -20.48 14.74 -21.89
CA GLU A 8 -19.66 15.26 -20.79
C GLU A 8 -18.23 14.69 -20.90
N ALA A 9 -17.61 14.83 -22.08
CA ALA A 9 -16.15 14.93 -22.15
C ALA A 9 -15.77 16.34 -21.67
N GLY A 10 -16.02 16.60 -20.39
CA GLY A 10 -15.76 17.88 -19.74
C GLY A 10 -14.28 18.16 -19.75
N GLN A 11 -13.89 19.15 -20.56
CA GLN A 11 -12.73 20.03 -20.39
C GLN A 11 -11.49 19.39 -19.76
N GLY A 12 -10.49 19.11 -20.60
CA GLY A 12 -9.13 18.92 -20.11
C GLY A 12 -8.69 20.16 -19.35
N VAL A 13 -8.83 20.13 -18.02
CA VAL A 13 -8.29 21.15 -17.13
C VAL A 13 -6.77 21.10 -17.32
N THR A 14 -6.22 22.08 -18.00
CA THR A 14 -4.77 22.31 -18.01
C THR A 14 -4.38 22.77 -16.62
N MET A 15 -4.07 21.80 -15.75
CA MET A 15 -3.64 22.02 -14.38
C MET A 15 -2.35 22.84 -14.40
N GLN A 16 -2.32 23.97 -13.69
CA GLN A 16 -1.11 24.80 -13.66
C GLN A 16 -0.03 24.10 -12.84
N LYS A 17 1.23 24.49 -13.05
CA LYS A 17 2.37 23.87 -12.36
C LYS A 17 2.26 24.01 -10.83
N GLU A 18 1.70 25.13 -10.39
CA GLU A 18 1.45 25.46 -8.99
C GLU A 18 0.36 24.55 -8.40
N ASP A 19 -0.69 24.26 -9.16
CA ASP A 19 -1.75 23.33 -8.75
C ASP A 19 -1.21 21.90 -8.62
N PHE A 20 -0.33 21.49 -9.52
CA PHE A 20 0.37 20.21 -9.42
C PHE A 20 1.28 20.14 -8.19
N ALA A 21 2.02 21.19 -7.89
CA ALA A 21 2.89 21.23 -6.72
C ALA A 21 2.08 21.19 -5.41
N ALA A 22 0.93 21.87 -5.36
CA ALA A 22 0.01 21.83 -4.23
C ALA A 22 -0.58 20.42 -4.04
N LEU A 23 -1.08 19.80 -5.12
CA LEU A 23 -1.62 18.44 -5.09
C LEU A 23 -0.54 17.43 -4.66
N TRP A 24 0.66 17.53 -5.24
CA TRP A 24 1.80 16.68 -4.92
C TRP A 24 2.16 16.74 -3.43
N LYS A 25 2.19 17.94 -2.84
CA LYS A 25 2.43 18.11 -1.41
C LYS A 25 1.34 17.48 -0.55
N THR A 26 0.08 17.58 -0.98
CA THR A 26 -1.07 17.04 -0.24
C THR A 26 -1.13 15.50 -0.27
N ILE A 27 -0.72 14.87 -1.37
CA ILE A 27 -0.69 13.40 -1.47
C ILE A 27 0.58 12.78 -0.86
N HIS A 28 1.56 13.59 -0.46
CA HIS A 28 2.84 13.10 0.01
C HIS A 28 2.72 12.56 1.44
N LEU A 29 2.69 11.23 1.56
CA LEU A 29 2.65 10.56 2.86
C LEU A 29 4.04 10.54 3.50
N LYS A 30 4.17 11.18 4.66
CA LYS A 30 5.36 11.00 5.50
C LYS A 30 5.11 9.92 6.53
N VAL A 31 6.13 9.08 6.73
CA VAL A 31 6.12 8.00 7.72
C VAL A 31 6.10 8.53 9.16
N THR A 32 6.54 9.78 9.37
CA THR A 32 6.58 10.43 10.69
C THR A 32 5.25 11.08 11.09
N ASP A 33 4.33 11.25 10.15
CA ASP A 33 3.10 11.99 10.40
C ASP A 33 2.07 11.05 11.05
N THR A 34 1.28 11.60 11.98
CA THR A 34 0.17 10.88 12.62
C THR A 34 -1.11 11.18 11.87
N TYR A 35 -1.79 10.13 11.42
CA TYR A 35 -3.05 10.23 10.70
C TYR A 35 -4.16 9.67 11.59
N GLU A 36 -5.24 10.42 11.77
CA GLU A 36 -6.41 9.98 12.54
C GLU A 36 -7.08 8.77 11.87
N VAL A 37 -7.15 8.78 10.54
CA VAL A 37 -7.55 7.62 9.73
C VAL A 37 -6.35 7.18 8.90
N PRO A 38 -5.78 5.98 9.14
CA PRO A 38 -4.67 5.46 8.36
C PRO A 38 -5.03 5.35 6.87
N PRO A 39 -4.18 5.87 5.96
CA PRO A 39 -4.41 5.76 4.53
C PRO A 39 -4.59 4.31 4.09
N GLU A 40 -5.57 4.07 3.22
CA GLU A 40 -5.76 2.77 2.57
C GLU A 40 -4.66 2.54 1.52
N ILE A 41 -4.04 1.36 1.51
CA ILE A 41 -2.89 1.06 0.65
C ILE A 41 -3.15 -0.12 -0.30
N LEU A 42 -4.07 -1.01 0.04
CA LEU A 42 -4.33 -2.21 -0.74
C LEU A 42 -5.83 -2.53 -0.77
N TRP A 43 -6.34 -2.82 -1.97
CA TRP A 43 -7.76 -3.15 -2.19
C TRP A 43 -7.90 -4.43 -3.02
N VAL A 44 -8.98 -5.18 -2.77
CA VAL A 44 -9.42 -6.32 -3.57
C VAL A 44 -10.92 -6.17 -3.82
N ASN A 45 -11.34 -6.15 -5.09
CA ASN A 45 -12.74 -5.99 -5.48
C ASN A 45 -13.44 -4.77 -4.82
N GLY A 46 -12.72 -3.64 -4.71
CA GLY A 46 -13.24 -2.42 -4.08
C GLY A 46 -13.29 -2.44 -2.55
N SER A 47 -12.83 -3.52 -1.91
CA SER A 47 -12.71 -3.62 -0.45
C SER A 47 -11.27 -3.41 -0.01
N THR A 48 -11.07 -2.57 1.00
CA THR A 48 -9.76 -2.30 1.61
C THR A 48 -9.26 -3.54 2.37
N ILE A 49 -8.04 -3.99 2.07
CA ILE A 49 -7.40 -5.14 2.71
C ILE A 49 -6.12 -4.78 3.48
N GLY A 50 -5.68 -3.52 3.43
CA GLY A 50 -4.54 -3.04 4.20
C GLY A 50 -4.47 -1.53 4.25
N THR A 51 -4.20 -0.99 5.43
CA THR A 51 -3.89 0.42 5.65
C THR A 51 -2.38 0.60 5.88
N LEU A 52 -1.90 1.83 5.75
CA LEU A 52 -0.51 2.18 6.02
C LEU A 52 -0.12 1.72 7.44
N GLY A 53 0.96 0.94 7.54
CA GLY A 53 1.46 0.39 8.80
C GLY A 53 0.86 -0.94 9.26
N ASN A 54 -0.24 -1.42 8.66
CA ASN A 54 -0.99 -2.58 9.15
C ASN A 54 -1.06 -3.78 8.20
N PHE A 55 -0.27 -3.80 7.13
CA PHE A 55 -0.22 -4.98 6.24
C PHE A 55 1.21 -5.43 5.98
N SER A 56 1.35 -6.74 5.85
CA SER A 56 2.58 -7.39 5.37
C SER A 56 2.21 -8.39 4.28
N ALA A 57 3.00 -8.44 3.22
CA ALA A 57 2.75 -9.33 2.08
C ALA A 57 4.07 -9.92 1.56
N SER A 58 4.06 -11.21 1.23
CA SER A 58 5.16 -11.87 0.53
C SER A 58 4.66 -12.39 -0.81
N THR A 59 5.25 -11.86 -1.88
CA THR A 59 4.90 -12.15 -3.27
C THR A 59 6.08 -12.79 -4.00
N GLY A 60 5.81 -13.47 -5.12
CA GLY A 60 6.81 -14.19 -5.90
C GLY A 60 6.18 -15.27 -6.79
N LYS A 61 6.96 -15.76 -7.77
CA LYS A 61 6.53 -16.81 -8.72
C LYS A 61 6.11 -18.11 -8.01
N ALA A 62 5.47 -19.00 -8.75
CA ALA A 62 5.18 -20.34 -8.25
C ALA A 62 6.48 -21.02 -7.75
N LYS A 63 6.39 -21.74 -6.63
CA LYS A 63 7.52 -22.44 -5.98
C LYS A 63 8.71 -21.56 -5.58
N SER A 64 8.55 -20.23 -5.52
CA SER A 64 9.60 -19.29 -5.09
C SER A 64 9.85 -19.24 -3.57
N LYS A 65 9.53 -20.32 -2.83
CA LYS A 65 9.76 -20.44 -1.39
C LYS A 65 9.07 -19.38 -0.49
N LYS A 66 7.96 -18.76 -0.93
CA LYS A 66 7.22 -17.77 -0.12
C LYS A 66 6.84 -18.28 1.28
N THR A 67 6.26 -19.48 1.34
CA THR A 67 5.87 -20.11 2.62
C THR A 67 7.07 -20.31 3.52
N PHE A 68 8.17 -20.85 2.98
CA PHE A 68 9.42 -21.05 3.71
C PHE A 68 10.00 -19.72 4.25
N ASN A 69 9.96 -18.66 3.44
CA ASN A 69 10.44 -17.34 3.82
C ASN A 69 9.66 -16.77 5.01
N ILE A 70 8.32 -16.84 4.95
CA ILE A 70 7.47 -16.40 6.06
C ILE A 70 7.68 -17.28 7.30
N SER A 71 7.79 -18.60 7.14
CA SER A 71 8.05 -19.50 8.27
C SER A 71 9.39 -19.18 8.96
N ALA A 72 10.44 -18.83 8.21
CA ALA A 72 11.72 -18.43 8.79
C ALA A 72 11.62 -17.12 9.58
N ILE A 73 10.91 -16.11 9.04
CA ILE A 73 10.64 -14.85 9.74
C ILE A 73 9.86 -15.09 11.04
N VAL A 74 8.80 -15.91 10.97
CA VAL A 74 7.98 -16.25 12.15
C VAL A 74 8.80 -17.02 13.18
N ALA A 75 9.66 -17.96 12.77
CA ALA A 75 10.51 -18.70 13.69
C ALA A 75 11.52 -17.78 14.41
N ALA A 76 12.13 -16.83 13.70
CA ALA A 76 13.01 -15.83 14.31
C ALA A 76 12.26 -14.96 15.34
N ALA A 77 11.05 -14.50 14.98
CA ALA A 77 10.17 -13.74 15.88
C ALA A 77 9.81 -14.53 17.15
N LEU A 78 9.39 -15.78 17.01
CA LEU A 78 9.03 -16.64 18.15
C LEU A 78 10.24 -16.96 19.04
N LYS A 79 11.42 -17.11 18.45
CA LYS A 79 12.67 -17.35 19.18
C LYS A 79 13.22 -16.05 19.83
N ASN A 80 12.81 -14.89 19.32
CA ASN A 80 13.38 -13.58 19.64
C ASN A 80 14.91 -13.50 19.42
N ASP A 81 15.38 -14.16 18.35
CA ASP A 81 16.80 -14.32 18.02
C ASP A 81 16.94 -14.71 16.54
N GLU A 82 18.16 -14.90 16.05
CA GLU A 82 18.44 -15.30 14.67
C GLU A 82 17.98 -16.74 14.38
N VAL A 83 17.29 -16.90 13.24
CA VAL A 83 16.95 -18.18 12.58
C VAL A 83 17.17 -18.03 11.08
N LEU A 84 18.01 -18.89 10.49
CA LEU A 84 18.28 -18.92 9.03
C LEU A 84 18.59 -17.53 8.44
N LYS A 85 19.33 -16.69 9.18
CA LYS A 85 19.70 -15.29 8.87
C LYS A 85 18.57 -14.25 8.96
N TYR A 86 17.40 -14.63 9.45
CA TYR A 86 16.37 -13.68 9.86
C TYR A 86 16.55 -13.44 11.35
N SER A 87 16.60 -12.19 11.76
CA SER A 87 16.72 -11.80 13.16
C SER A 87 15.50 -10.98 13.54
N ALA A 88 14.95 -11.26 14.70
CA ALA A 88 13.87 -10.49 15.29
C ALA A 88 14.26 -10.10 16.72
N TYR A 89 13.94 -8.87 17.09
CA TYR A 89 14.07 -8.36 18.44
C TYR A 89 12.75 -7.69 18.80
N LEU A 90 11.90 -8.45 19.47
CA LEU A 90 10.59 -8.04 19.91
C LEU A 90 10.65 -7.72 21.42
N PRO A 91 9.93 -6.67 21.86
CA PRO A 91 9.87 -6.27 23.27
C PRO A 91 9.19 -7.31 24.17
#